data_AF-A0A7J8TIV1-F1
#
_entry.id   AF-A0A7J8TIV1-F1
#
_cell.length_a   1.000
_cell.length_b   1.000
_cell.length_c   1.000
_cell.angle_alpha   90.00
_cell.angle_beta   90.00
_cell.angle_gamma   90.00
#
_symmetry.space_group_name_H-M   'P 1'
#
loop_
_entity.id
_entity.type
_entity.pdbx_description
1 polymer ?
#
loop_
_entity_poly.entity_id
_entity_poly.type
_entity_poly.pdbx_seq_one_letter_code
_entity_poly.pdbx_strand_id
1 'polypeptide(L)'
;ITAILERRESESLWSRFCNWITSTETRLYIGWFGVLMIPTLLTATSVFIIAFIAAPPIDIDGIREPVSGSLLYGNNIISGAIIPTSAIEWGPSFRLGILPWIAVTYSTLVATATVVFLIYPIGQ
;
A
#
# COMPACT_ATOMS: atom_id res chain seq x y z
N ILE A 1 29.86 33.18 5.85
CA ILE A 1 30.03 31.79 5.36
C ILE A 1 30.43 30.84 6.49
N THR A 2 31.26 31.26 7.45
CA THR A 2 31.66 30.47 8.63
C THR A 2 30.52 30.16 9.62
N ALA A 3 29.67 31.14 9.97
CA ALA A 3 28.55 30.93 10.92
C ALA A 3 27.42 30.00 10.43
N ILE A 4 27.31 29.76 9.11
CA ILE A 4 26.29 28.87 8.51
C ILE A 4 26.79 27.41 8.54
N LEU A 5 28.11 27.22 8.43
CA LEU A 5 28.75 25.90 8.54
C LEU A 5 28.73 25.40 10.00
N GLU A 6 29.04 26.25 10.98
CA GLU A 6 28.96 25.89 12.40
C GLU A 6 27.53 25.57 12.86
N ARG A 7 26.52 26.29 12.36
CA ARG A 7 25.11 26.01 12.67
C ARG A 7 24.63 24.68 12.07
N ARG A 8 25.17 24.26 10.92
CA ARG A 8 24.86 22.94 10.34
C ARG A 8 25.48 21.78 11.12
N GLU A 9 26.60 21.99 11.81
CA GLU A 9 27.21 20.97 12.67
C GLU A 9 26.49 20.80 14.02
N SER A 10 25.85 21.85 14.55
CA SER A 10 25.10 21.76 15.82
C SER A 10 23.64 21.30 15.68
N GLU A 11 23.14 21.17 14.45
CA GLU A 11 21.80 20.61 14.21
C GLU A 11 21.82 19.08 14.32
N SER A 12 20.97 18.55 15.20
CA SER A 12 20.81 17.11 15.37
C SER A 12 20.40 16.43 14.05
N LEU A 13 20.79 15.17 13.87
CA LEU A 13 20.39 14.35 12.71
C LEU A 13 18.87 14.37 12.51
N TRP A 14 18.11 14.41 13.62
CA TRP A 14 16.67 14.53 13.63
C TRP A 14 16.19 15.89 13.08
N SER A 15 16.82 16.99 13.46
CA SER A 15 16.47 18.33 12.93
C SER A 15 16.72 18.42 11.43
N ARG A 16 17.82 17.83 10.95
CA ARG A 16 18.13 17.74 9.52
C ARG A 16 17.11 16.90 8.75
N PHE A 17 16.65 15.81 9.35
CA PHE A 17 15.62 14.94 8.79
C PHE A 17 14.25 15.64 8.70
N CYS A 18 13.82 16.31 9.77
CA CYS A 18 12.59 17.09 9.78
C CYS A 18 12.60 18.18 8.70
N ASN A 19 13.70 18.96 8.63
CA ASN A 19 13.88 20.00 7.63
C ASN A 19 13.87 19.44 6.19
N TRP A 20 14.38 18.22 5.99
CA TRP A 20 14.35 17.56 4.69
C TRP A 20 12.95 17.08 4.30
N ILE A 21 12.22 16.43 5.23
CA ILE A 21 10.86 15.95 4.98
C ILE A 21 9.91 17.10 4.62
N THR A 22 10.02 18.23 5.30
CA THR A 22 9.14 19.39 5.11
C THR A 22 9.69 20.39 4.08
N SER A 23 10.76 20.07 3.37
CA SER A 23 11.33 20.96 2.36
C SER A 23 10.38 21.14 1.17
N THR A 24 10.23 22.38 0.70
CA THR A 24 9.46 22.73 -0.50
C THR A 24 10.30 22.79 -1.77
N GLU A 25 11.63 22.62 -1.64
CA GLU A 25 12.57 22.63 -2.78
C GLU A 25 12.65 21.26 -3.49
N THR A 26 12.05 20.22 -2.93
CA THR A 26 11.97 18.90 -3.55
C THR A 26 10.99 18.88 -4.72
N ARG A 27 11.35 18.22 -5.83
CA ARG A 27 10.47 18.07 -7.02
C ARG A 27 9.12 17.42 -6.70
N LEU A 28 9.09 16.54 -5.72
CA LEU A 28 7.88 15.90 -5.19
C LEU A 28 7.88 16.14 -3.68
N TYR A 29 6.88 16.87 -3.19
CA TYR A 29 6.75 17.16 -1.77
C TYR A 29 6.43 15.88 -0.98
N ILE A 30 7.20 15.63 0.08
CA ILE A 30 7.05 14.43 0.92
C ILE A 30 6.12 14.78 2.08
N GLY A 31 6.54 15.68 2.97
CA GLY A 31 5.83 15.97 4.23
C GLY A 31 5.74 14.73 5.13
N TRP A 32 5.23 14.89 6.36
CA TRP A 32 5.07 13.76 7.28
C TRP A 32 4.10 12.69 6.75
N PHE A 33 3.16 13.10 5.92
CA PHE A 33 2.24 12.21 5.22
C PHE A 33 2.94 11.34 4.17
N GLY A 34 3.88 11.91 3.39
CA GLY A 34 4.62 11.18 2.36
C GLY A 34 5.45 10.03 2.92
N VAL A 35 5.92 10.15 4.17
CA VAL A 35 6.64 9.07 4.87
C VAL A 35 5.80 7.80 4.97
N LEU A 36 4.48 7.92 5.15
CA LEU A 36 3.55 6.79 5.19
C LEU A 36 3.01 6.46 3.79
N MET A 37 2.70 7.48 2.99
CA MET A 37 2.07 7.31 1.68
C MET A 37 3.00 6.58 0.69
N ILE A 38 4.29 6.91 0.65
CA ILE A 38 5.23 6.30 -0.30
C ILE A 38 5.34 4.78 -0.11
N PRO A 39 5.67 4.25 1.08
CA PRO A 39 5.78 2.81 1.26
C PRO A 39 4.43 2.08 1.10
N THR A 40 3.33 2.70 1.52
CA THR A 40 1.99 2.07 1.39
C THR A 40 1.55 1.99 -0.07
N LEU A 41 1.72 3.04 -0.85
CA LEU A 41 1.42 3.03 -2.29
C LEU A 41 2.32 2.06 -3.04
N LEU A 42 3.63 2.07 -2.78
CA LEU A 42 4.55 1.13 -3.44
C LEU A 42 4.18 -0.32 -3.16
N THR A 43 3.87 -0.63 -1.90
CA THR A 43 3.42 -1.98 -1.52
C THR A 43 2.11 -2.32 -2.21
N ALA A 44 1.10 -1.44 -2.13
CA ALA A 44 -0.20 -1.65 -2.77
C ALA A 44 -0.09 -1.89 -4.28
N THR A 45 0.68 -1.05 -4.98
CA THR A 45 0.89 -1.17 -6.43
C THR A 45 1.64 -2.45 -6.79
N SER A 46 2.69 -2.81 -6.03
CA SER A 46 3.44 -4.05 -6.30
C SER A 46 2.58 -5.29 -6.16
N VAL A 47 1.79 -5.40 -5.08
CA VAL A 47 0.93 -6.55 -4.85
C VAL A 47 -0.25 -6.57 -5.81
N PHE A 48 -0.80 -5.41 -6.19
CA PHE A 48 -1.83 -5.29 -7.23
C PHE A 48 -1.34 -5.90 -8.55
N ILE A 49 -0.14 -5.53 -9.01
CA ILE A 49 0.44 -6.03 -10.26
C ILE A 49 0.63 -7.55 -10.22
N ILE A 50 1.22 -8.07 -9.13
CA ILE A 50 1.47 -9.51 -8.98
C ILE A 50 0.15 -10.28 -8.93
N ALA A 51 -0.82 -9.81 -8.16
CA ALA A 51 -2.12 -10.46 -8.04
C ALA A 51 -2.88 -10.47 -9.37
N PHE A 52 -2.89 -9.34 -10.09
CA PHE A 52 -3.57 -9.24 -11.37
C PHE A 52 -2.99 -10.18 -12.43
N ILE A 53 -1.67 -10.42 -12.39
CA ILE A 53 -1.00 -11.31 -13.35
C ILE A 53 -1.15 -12.78 -12.95
N ALA A 54 -0.91 -13.12 -11.69
CA ALA A 54 -0.60 -14.49 -11.28
C ALA A 54 -1.41 -15.02 -10.09
N ALA A 55 -2.45 -14.31 -9.61
CA ALA A 55 -3.25 -14.83 -8.51
C ALA A 55 -3.96 -16.14 -8.89
N PRO A 56 -3.97 -17.15 -8.00
CA PRO A 56 -4.75 -18.36 -8.20
C PRO A 56 -6.27 -18.06 -8.15
N PRO A 57 -7.11 -18.95 -8.70
CA PRO A 57 -8.56 -18.87 -8.56
C PRO A 57 -8.99 -18.90 -7.07
N ILE A 58 -9.95 -18.05 -6.70
CA ILE A 58 -10.39 -17.83 -5.31
C ILE A 58 -11.88 -18.11 -5.19
N ASP A 59 -12.31 -18.75 -4.10
CA ASP A 59 -13.71 -19.05 -3.81
C ASP A 59 -14.38 -17.87 -3.06
N ILE A 60 -15.12 -17.06 -3.82
CA ILE A 60 -15.76 -15.82 -3.32
C ILE A 60 -16.94 -16.12 -2.40
N ASP A 61 -17.68 -17.17 -2.71
CA ASP A 61 -18.94 -17.47 -2.02
C ASP A 61 -18.78 -18.58 -0.97
N GLY A 62 -17.60 -19.20 -0.88
CA GLY A 62 -17.33 -20.30 0.06
C GLY A 62 -18.10 -21.58 -0.31
N ILE A 63 -18.62 -21.65 -1.53
CA ILE A 63 -19.41 -22.77 -2.06
C ILE A 63 -18.54 -23.75 -2.86
N ARG A 64 -17.22 -23.57 -2.84
CA ARG A 64 -16.21 -24.35 -3.58
C ARG A 64 -16.28 -24.13 -5.09
N GLU A 65 -16.68 -22.94 -5.52
CA GLU A 65 -16.69 -22.54 -6.93
C GLU A 65 -15.65 -21.43 -7.15
N PRO A 66 -14.37 -21.78 -7.38
CA PRO A 66 -13.32 -20.79 -7.48
C PRO A 66 -13.44 -19.98 -8.77
N VAL A 67 -13.46 -18.66 -8.63
CA VAL A 67 -13.48 -17.72 -9.75
C VAL A 67 -12.04 -17.36 -10.11
N SER A 68 -11.72 -17.36 -11.40
CA SER A 68 -10.42 -16.90 -11.93
C SER A 68 -10.49 -15.43 -12.28
N GLY A 69 -9.57 -14.62 -11.73
CA GLY A 69 -9.50 -13.18 -11.99
C GLY A 69 -8.19 -12.71 -12.61
N SER A 70 -7.17 -13.57 -12.70
CA SER A 70 -5.83 -13.18 -13.13
C SER A 70 -5.55 -13.51 -14.61
N LEU A 71 -4.57 -12.80 -15.18
CA LEU A 71 -4.20 -12.92 -16.60
C LEU A 71 -3.70 -14.33 -16.95
N LEU A 72 -2.85 -14.93 -16.10
CA LEU A 72 -2.30 -16.27 -16.34
C LEU A 72 -3.36 -17.38 -16.33
N TYR A 73 -4.51 -17.14 -15.70
CA TYR A 73 -5.62 -18.08 -15.63
C TYR A 73 -6.73 -17.76 -16.65
N GLY A 74 -6.36 -17.14 -17.78
CA GLY A 74 -7.22 -17.02 -18.96
C GLY A 74 -8.03 -15.72 -19.05
N ASN A 75 -7.79 -14.74 -18.18
CA ASN A 75 -8.44 -13.43 -18.26
C ASN A 75 -7.71 -12.44 -19.17
N ASN A 76 -8.47 -11.52 -19.76
CA ASN A 76 -7.93 -10.38 -20.51
C ASN A 76 -7.98 -9.09 -19.63
N ILE A 77 -7.56 -7.94 -20.16
CA ILE A 77 -7.54 -6.67 -19.40
C ILE A 77 -8.96 -6.23 -18.96
N ILE A 78 -10.01 -6.64 -19.67
CA ILE A 78 -11.41 -6.27 -19.37
C ILE A 78 -12.04 -7.26 -18.37
N SER A 79 -11.73 -8.56 -18.49
CA SER A 79 -12.28 -9.61 -17.63
C SER A 79 -11.44 -9.88 -16.38
N GLY A 80 -10.19 -9.44 -16.38
CA GLY A 80 -9.29 -9.57 -15.24
C GLY A 80 -9.75 -8.69 -14.08
N ALA A 81 -9.80 -9.27 -12.89
CA ALA A 81 -10.18 -8.58 -11.67
C ALA A 81 -9.44 -9.16 -10.48
N ILE A 82 -9.14 -8.31 -9.49
CA ILE A 82 -8.69 -8.79 -8.19
C ILE A 82 -9.92 -9.23 -7.42
N ILE A 83 -9.99 -10.53 -7.17
CA ILE A 83 -11.13 -11.15 -6.52
C ILE A 83 -11.07 -10.91 -5.00
N PRO A 84 -12.14 -10.41 -4.37
CA PRO A 84 -12.18 -10.23 -2.92
C PRO A 84 -12.22 -11.58 -2.20
N THR A 85 -11.47 -11.70 -1.11
CA THR A 85 -11.54 -12.87 -0.23
C THR A 85 -12.87 -12.96 0.50
N SER A 86 -13.48 -14.14 0.48
CA SER A 86 -14.72 -14.43 1.22
C SER A 86 -14.47 -14.42 2.73
N ALA A 87 -15.39 -13.83 3.52
CA ALA A 87 -15.28 -13.80 4.99
C ALA A 87 -15.16 -15.21 5.63
N ILE A 88 -15.60 -16.24 4.90
CA ILE A 88 -15.53 -17.65 5.28
C ILE A 88 -14.12 -18.23 5.08
N GLU A 89 -13.37 -17.83 4.04
CA GLU A 89 -11.99 -18.30 3.80
C GLU A 89 -10.92 -17.58 4.64
N TRP A 90 -11.20 -16.39 5.17
CA TRP A 90 -10.27 -15.66 6.06
C TRP A 90 -9.86 -16.48 7.29
N GLY A 91 -10.83 -17.09 7.97
CA GLY A 91 -10.60 -17.89 9.17
C GLY A 91 -9.72 -19.12 8.91
N PRO A 92 -10.07 -19.99 7.94
CA PRO A 92 -9.27 -21.14 7.53
C PRO A 92 -7.86 -20.77 7.05
N SER A 93 -7.72 -19.73 6.22
CA SER A 93 -6.41 -19.28 5.72
C SER A 93 -5.49 -18.82 6.86
N PHE A 94 -6.04 -18.09 7.84
CA PHE A 94 -5.32 -17.69 9.05
C PHE A 94 -4.90 -18.89 9.92
N ARG A 95 -5.78 -19.89 10.06
CA ARG A 95 -5.47 -21.11 10.84
C ARG A 95 -4.45 -22.03 10.14
N LEU A 96 -4.40 -22.03 8.81
CA LEU A 96 -3.47 -22.83 8.03
C LEU A 96 -2.12 -22.14 7.81
N GLY A 97 -1.94 -20.91 8.32
CA GLY A 97 -0.69 -20.16 8.17
C GLY A 97 -0.40 -19.72 6.73
N ILE A 98 -1.41 -19.78 5.85
CA ILE A 98 -1.30 -19.32 4.47
C ILE A 98 -1.45 -17.80 4.53
N LEU A 99 -0.39 -17.07 4.18
CA LEU A 99 -0.43 -15.60 4.13
C LEU A 99 -1.60 -15.18 3.22
N PRO A 100 -2.65 -14.53 3.75
CA PRO A 100 -3.77 -14.12 2.93
C PRO A 100 -3.31 -12.88 2.16
N TRP A 101 -2.63 -13.07 1.03
CA TRP A 101 -2.07 -11.97 0.24
C TRP A 101 -3.16 -10.96 -0.18
N ILE A 102 -4.41 -11.42 -0.26
CA ILE A 102 -5.59 -10.62 -0.57
C ILE A 102 -6.07 -9.78 0.63
N ALA A 103 -5.90 -10.30 1.86
CA ALA A 103 -6.11 -9.50 3.07
C ALA A 103 -5.19 -8.28 3.10
N VAL A 104 -3.91 -8.53 2.77
CA VAL A 104 -2.88 -7.49 2.74
C VAL A 104 -3.20 -6.46 1.65
N THR A 105 -3.60 -6.87 0.45
CA THR A 105 -4.02 -5.90 -0.59
C THR A 105 -5.25 -5.10 -0.19
N TYR A 106 -6.28 -5.75 0.36
CA TYR A 106 -7.50 -5.06 0.79
C TYR A 106 -7.20 -4.04 1.90
N SER A 107 -6.41 -4.43 2.91
CA SER A 107 -5.97 -3.51 3.96
C SER A 107 -5.15 -2.35 3.42
N THR A 108 -4.27 -2.58 2.44
CA THR A 108 -3.48 -1.49 1.83
C THR A 108 -4.35 -0.52 1.00
N LEU A 109 -5.35 -1.02 0.26
CA LEU A 109 -6.29 -0.17 -0.49
C LEU A 109 -7.19 0.64 0.44
N VAL A 110 -7.74 -0.01 1.47
CA VAL A 110 -8.56 0.66 2.49
C VAL A 110 -7.73 1.67 3.26
N ALA A 111 -6.50 1.34 3.66
CA ALA A 111 -5.59 2.27 4.32
C ALA A 111 -5.27 3.46 3.41
N THR A 112 -4.96 3.23 2.13
CA THR A 112 -4.71 4.31 1.16
C THR A 112 -5.95 5.22 1.02
N ALA A 113 -7.14 4.63 0.88
CA ALA A 113 -8.39 5.39 0.77
C ALA A 113 -8.71 6.18 2.06
N THR A 114 -8.55 5.59 3.24
CA THR A 114 -8.78 6.30 4.52
C THR A 114 -7.76 7.40 4.76
N VAL A 115 -6.50 7.16 4.39
CA VAL A 115 -5.42 8.15 4.49
C VAL A 115 -5.71 9.35 3.57
N VAL A 116 -6.15 9.12 2.33
CA VAL A 116 -6.46 10.19 1.35
C VAL A 116 -7.78 10.89 1.62
N PHE A 117 -8.87 10.16 1.92
CA PHE A 117 -10.20 10.74 2.01
C PHE A 117 -10.61 11.16 3.43
N LEU A 118 -9.93 10.65 4.45
CA LEU A 118 -10.35 10.85 5.85
C LEU A 118 -9.27 11.56 6.66
N ILE A 119 -8.02 11.12 6.60
CA ILE A 119 -6.93 11.73 7.39
C ILE A 119 -6.45 13.04 6.77
N TYR A 120 -6.28 13.09 5.45
CA TYR A 120 -5.81 14.30 4.74
C TYR A 120 -6.68 15.56 5.00
N PRO A 121 -8.03 15.52 4.91
CA PRO A 121 -8.85 16.70 5.19
C PRO A 121 -8.92 17.09 6.68
N ILE A 122 -8.54 16.22 7.61
CA ILE A 122 -8.51 16.54 9.05
C ILE A 122 -7.22 17.29 9.44
N GLY A 123 -6.14 17.11 8.68
CA GLY A 123 -4.84 17.75 8.92
C GLY A 123 -4.61 19.05 8.14
N GLN A 124 -5.58 19.51 7.35
CA GLN A 124 -5.61 20.81 6.67
C GLN A 124 -6.28 21.85 7.59
#